data_AF-A0A9D6PDZ2-F1
#
_entry.id   AF-A0A9D6PDZ2-F1
#
_cell.length_a   1.000
_cell.length_b   1.000
_cell.length_c   1.000
_cell.angle_alpha   90.00
_cell.angle_beta   90.00
_cell.angle_gamma   90.00
#
_symmetry.space_group_name_H-M   'P 1'
#
loop_
_entity.id
_entity.type
_entity.pdbx_description
1 polymer ?
#
loop_
_entity_poly.entity_id
_entity_poly.type
_entity_poly.pdbx_seq_one_letter_code
_entity_poly.pdbx_strand_id
1 'polypeptide(L)' 'MGIEAAKLLGSGIAVVGVIGAGIGIGHIFAAFIQAVGRNPAANAAVFPMTMLGFALVEAIALYALVIALVILFG' A
#
# COMPACT_ATOMS: atom_id res chain seq x y z
N MET A 1 8.06 -1.27 -31.93
CA MET A 1 8.75 -2.32 -31.16
C MET A 1 9.48 -1.78 -29.92
N GLY A 2 10.45 -0.86 -30.04
CA GLY A 2 11.23 -0.40 -28.87
C GLY A 2 10.43 0.35 -27.79
N ILE A 3 9.60 1.32 -28.18
CA ILE A 3 8.78 2.12 -27.23
C ILE A 3 7.73 1.24 -26.55
N GLU A 4 7.07 0.37 -27.29
CA GLU A 4 6.04 -0.53 -26.75
C GLU A 4 6.62 -1.53 -25.75
N ALA A 5 7.78 -2.12 -26.05
CA ALA A 5 8.51 -2.94 -25.09
C ALA A 5 8.91 -2.15 -23.83
N ALA A 6 9.33 -0.89 -23.98
CA ALA A 6 9.65 0.00 -22.87
C ALA A 6 8.42 0.36 -22.02
N LYS A 7 7.23 0.56 -22.63
CA LYS A 7 5.96 0.77 -21.91
C LYS A 7 5.64 -0.44 -21.03
N LEU A 8 5.71 -1.66 -21.59
CA LEU A 8 5.40 -2.91 -20.87
C LEU A 8 6.37 -3.15 -19.69
N LEU A 9 7.67 -2.94 -19.91
CA LEU A 9 8.67 -3.07 -18.84
C LEU A 9 8.52 -1.98 -17.79
N GLY A 10 8.34 -0.73 -18.21
CA GLY A 10 8.15 0.42 -17.32
C GLY A 10 6.92 0.28 -16.42
N SER A 11 5.79 -0.22 -16.96
CA SER A 11 4.59 -0.48 -16.16
C SER A 11 4.80 -1.58 -15.13
N GLY A 12 5.56 -2.64 -15.48
CA GLY A 12 5.93 -3.70 -14.54
C GLY A 12 6.84 -3.20 -13.41
N ILE A 13 7.78 -2.30 -13.73
CA ILE A 13 8.68 -1.70 -12.73
C ILE A 13 7.91 -0.74 -11.81
N ALA A 14 6.95 0.02 -12.35
CA ALA A 14 6.17 0.98 -11.57
C ALA A 14 5.42 0.32 -10.40
N VAL A 15 4.90 -0.89 -10.57
CA VAL A 15 4.16 -1.61 -9.51
C VAL A 15 5.03 -2.19 -8.40
N VAL A 16 6.37 -2.21 -8.54
CA VAL A 16 7.28 -2.67 -7.47
C VAL A 16 7.09 -1.87 -6.18
N GLY A 17 6.67 -0.59 -6.28
CA GLY A 17 6.34 0.25 -5.13
C GLY A 17 5.26 -0.32 -4.20
N VAL A 18 4.40 -1.22 -4.70
CA VAL A 18 3.34 -1.89 -3.90
C VAL A 18 3.94 -2.78 -2.79
N ILE A 19 5.19 -3.25 -2.94
CA ILE A 19 5.88 -4.02 -1.90
C ILE A 19 5.98 -3.22 -0.60
N GLY A 20 6.30 -1.93 -0.68
CA GLY A 20 6.38 -1.05 0.49
C GLY A 20 5.04 -0.93 1.21
N ALA A 21 3.94 -0.89 0.46
CA ALA A 21 2.61 -0.87 1.03
C ALA A 21 2.25 -2.19 1.70
N GLY A 22 2.52 -3.33 1.06
CA GLY A 22 2.29 -4.66 1.66
C GLY A 22 3.04 -4.82 3.00
N ILE A 23 4.29 -4.36 3.06
CA ILE A 23 5.07 -4.32 4.30
C ILE A 23 4.43 -3.37 5.32
N GLY A 24 4.07 -2.15 4.92
CA GLY A 24 3.48 -1.14 5.81
C GLY A 24 2.15 -1.60 6.42
N ILE A 25 1.26 -2.18 5.62
CA ILE A 25 -0.03 -2.74 6.06
C ILE A 25 0.21 -3.85 7.08
N GLY A 26 1.15 -4.77 6.80
CA GLY A 26 1.54 -5.83 7.72
C GLY A 26 1.99 -5.28 9.08
N HIS A 27 2.81 -4.23 9.09
CA HIS A 27 3.27 -3.60 10.33
C HIS A 27 2.14 -2.91 11.10
N ILE A 28 1.27 -2.17 10.40
CA ILE A 28 0.15 -1.45 11.00
C ILE A 28 -0.80 -2.41 11.71
N PHE A 29 -1.19 -3.50 11.04
CA PHE A 29 -2.09 -4.47 11.63
C PHE A 29 -1.41 -5.35 12.69
N ALA A 30 -0.13 -5.67 12.56
CA ALA A 30 0.61 -6.35 13.62
C ALA A 30 0.66 -5.51 14.91
N ALA A 31 0.94 -4.20 14.78
CA ALA A 31 0.93 -3.28 15.92
C ALA A 31 -0.46 -3.15 16.55
N PHE A 32 -1.51 -3.07 15.73
CA PHE A 32 -2.90 -3.06 16.20
C PHE A 32 -3.25 -4.33 16.98
N ILE A 33 -2.93 -5.52 16.44
CA ILE A 33 -3.18 -6.81 17.10
C ILE A 33 -2.42 -6.90 18.43
N GLN A 34 -1.16 -6.45 18.49
CA GLN A 34 -0.42 -6.43 19.74
C GLN A 34 -1.00 -5.45 20.77
N ALA A 35 -1.44 -4.26 20.34
CA ALA A 35 -2.04 -3.27 21.22
C ALA A 35 -3.36 -3.79 21.82
N VAL A 36 -4.27 -4.28 20.98
CA VAL A 36 -5.58 -4.81 21.40
C VAL A 36 -5.42 -6.12 22.17
N GLY A 37 -4.48 -6.98 21.79
CA GLY A 37 -4.18 -8.22 22.51
C GLY A 37 -3.66 -7.99 23.94
N ARG A 38 -2.95 -6.89 24.19
CA ARG A 38 -2.51 -6.47 25.53
C ARG A 38 -3.63 -5.77 26.32
N ASN A 39 -4.44 -4.95 25.66
CA ASN A 39 -5.55 -4.25 26.28
C ASN A 39 -6.77 -4.21 25.34
N PRO A 40 -7.72 -5.16 25.48
CA PRO A 40 -8.89 -5.22 24.62
C PRO A 40 -9.78 -3.97 24.68
N ALA A 41 -9.81 -3.26 25.82
CA ALA A 41 -10.57 -2.03 25.97
C ALA A 41 -10.04 -0.87 25.12
N ALA A 42 -8.79 -0.93 24.66
CA ALA A 42 -8.19 0.09 23.81
C ALA A 42 -8.67 0.04 22.35
N ASN A 43 -9.34 -1.04 21.93
CA ASN A 43 -9.73 -1.26 20.53
C ASN A 43 -10.43 -0.05 19.89
N ALA A 44 -11.47 0.48 20.53
CA ALA A 44 -12.22 1.63 20.01
C ALA A 44 -11.38 2.90 19.88
N ALA A 45 -10.31 3.05 20.68
CA ALA A 45 -9.43 4.21 20.63
C ALA A 45 -8.35 4.07 19.53
N VAL A 46 -7.83 2.86 19.31
CA VAL A 46 -6.70 2.64 18.39
C VAL A 46 -7.15 2.29 16.97
N PHE A 47 -8.30 1.63 16.80
CA PHE A 47 -8.80 1.20 15.50
C PHE A 47 -8.94 2.34 14.47
N PRO A 48 -9.47 3.53 14.82
CA PRO A 48 -9.55 4.63 13.86
C PRO A 48 -8.18 5.08 13.35
N MET A 49 -7.17 5.13 14.24
CA MET A 49 -5.79 5.49 13.87
C MET A 49 -5.14 4.40 13.02
N THR A 50 -5.38 3.11 13.33
CA THR A 50 -4.95 1.98 12.50
C THR A 50 -5.52 2.08 11.10
N MET A 51 -6.82 2.37 10.97
CA MET A 51 -7.48 2.52 9.67
C MET A 51 -6.99 3.73 8.88
N LEU A 52 -6.74 4.86 9.56
CA LEU A 52 -6.13 6.03 8.93
C LEU A 52 -4.73 5.69 8.39
N GLY A 53 -3.89 5.04 9.20
CA GLY A 53 -2.56 4.59 8.78
C GLY A 53 -2.63 3.66 7.57
N PHE A 54 -3.54 2.68 7.61
CA PHE A 54 -3.78 1.77 6.49
C PHE A 54 -4.14 2.54 5.21
N ALA A 55 -5.09 3.47 5.29
CA ALA A 55 -5.53 4.23 4.11
C ALA A 55 -4.41 5.08 3.51
N LEU A 56 -3.55 5.66 4.35
CA LEU A 56 -2.39 6.44 3.90
C LEU A 56 -1.34 5.57 3.20
N VAL A 57 -1.07 4.38 3.73
CA VAL A 57 -0.15 3.42 3.10
C VAL A 57 -0.74 2.89 1.79
N GLU A 58 -2.04 2.60 1.76
CA GLU A 58 -2.73 2.14 0.57
C GLU A 58 -2.74 3.20 -0.54
N ALA A 59 -2.87 4.49 -0.19
CA ALA A 59 -2.79 5.57 -1.17
C ALA A 59 -1.46 5.57 -1.95
N ILE A 60 -0.36 5.19 -1.31
CA ILE A 60 0.96 5.07 -1.97
C ILE A 60 0.96 3.90 -2.96
N ALA A 61 0.35 2.76 -2.61
CA ALA A 61 0.18 1.64 -3.53
C ALA A 61 -0.68 2.02 -4.75
N LEU A 62 -1.75 2.78 -4.51
CA LEU A 62 -2.62 3.27 -5.57
C LEU A 62 -1.88 4.22 -6.51
N TYR A 63 -0.96 5.05 -6.03
CA TYR A 63 -0.11 5.85 -6.92
C TYR A 63 0.78 4.99 -7.82
N ALA A 64 1.39 3.93 -7.29
CA ALA A 64 2.17 3.00 -8.10
C ALA A 64 1.32 2.33 -9.21
N LEU A 65 0.08 1.93 -8.88
CA LEU A 65 -0.88 1.40 -9.85
C LEU A 65 -1.27 2.45 -10.90
N VAL A 66 -1.60 3.67 -10.47
CA VAL A 66 -1.99 4.76 -11.38
C VAL A 66 -0.85 5.07 -12.36
N ILE A 67 0.39 5.17 -11.88
CA ILE A 67 1.55 5.38 -12.74
C ILE A 67 1.71 4.23 -13.75
N ALA A 68 1.56 2.98 -13.32
CA ALA A 68 1.62 1.83 -14.22
C ALA A 68 0.54 1.88 -15.31
N LEU A 69 -0.69 2.26 -14.96
CA LEU A 69 -1.80 2.41 -15.90
C LEU A 69 -1.58 3.58 -16.87
N VAL A 70 -1.06 4.70 -16.39
CA VAL A 70 -0.68 5.84 -17.24
C VAL A 70 0.43 5.44 -18.21
N ILE A 71 1.43 4.65 -17.78
CA ILE A 71 2.45 4.13 -18.68
C ILE A 71 1.87 3.19 -19.72
N LEU A 72 0.84 2.38 -19.41
CA LEU A 72 0.24 1.46 -20.38
C LEU A 72 -0.66 2.17 -21.39
N PHE A 73 -1.56 3.01 -20.91
CA PHE A 73 -2.69 3.53 -21.67
C PHE A 73 -2.62 5.03 -21.98
N GLY A 74 -1.73 5.76 -21.31
CA GLY A 74 -1.39 7.15 -21.63
C GLY A 74 -0.43 7.27 -22.80
#